data_AF-G7K0F4-F1
#
_entry.id   AF-G7K0F4-F1
#
_cell.length_a   1.000
_cell.length_b   1.000
_cell.length_c   1.000
_cell.angle_alpha   90.00
_cell.angle_beta   90.00
_cell.angle_gamma   90.00
#
_symmetry.space_group_name_H-M   'P 1'
#
loop_
_entity.id
_entity.type
_entity.pdbx_description
1 polymer ?
#
loop_
_entity_poly.entity_id
_entity_poly.type
_entity_poly.pdbx_seq_one_letter_code
_entity_poly.pdbx_strand_id
1 'polypeptide(L)'
;MASMTSCLRHTLRHYSTTPLTSKEKSRSTLRLLNSETNPETILSICRAASLSPDSHLDRLALSTAVSKLTAGKNFDILRQFLDEFLQSRSDLQNERFVSHTIVLYGQANMMNQALDTFKFMREKGFIATKIRLRGGRRRV
;
A
#
# COMPACT_ATOMS: atom_id res chain seq x y z
N MET A 1 15.74 52.48 1.41
CA MET A 1 14.55 51.81 0.86
C MET A 1 14.98 50.44 0.38
N ALA A 2 14.37 49.38 0.92
CA ALA A 2 14.65 48.01 0.54
C ALA A 2 14.09 47.74 -0.86
N SER A 3 14.89 47.14 -1.75
CA SER A 3 14.36 46.55 -2.97
C SER A 3 15.01 45.19 -3.17
N MET A 4 14.18 44.18 -2.96
CA MET A 4 14.42 42.79 -3.32
C MET A 4 14.41 42.67 -4.84
N THR A 5 15.23 41.81 -5.41
CA THR A 5 14.77 40.93 -6.51
C THR A 5 15.76 39.79 -6.79
N SER A 6 15.24 38.59 -6.60
CA SER A 6 15.41 37.44 -7.49
C SER A 6 16.80 36.82 -7.64
N CYS A 7 17.20 36.02 -6.63
CA CYS A 7 18.13 34.92 -6.89
C CYS A 7 17.34 33.77 -7.56
N LEU A 8 17.42 33.71 -8.89
CA LEU A 8 16.84 32.66 -9.72
C LEU A 8 17.42 31.30 -9.29
N ARG A 9 16.68 30.54 -8.48
CA ARG A 9 17.03 29.17 -8.12
C ARG A 9 16.77 28.25 -9.32
N HIS A 10 17.70 28.21 -10.26
CA HIS A 10 17.82 27.07 -11.19
C HIS A 10 18.22 25.83 -10.38
N THR A 11 17.21 25.11 -9.88
CA THR A 11 17.41 23.72 -9.47
C THR A 11 17.41 22.87 -10.73
N LEU A 12 18.58 22.79 -11.39
CA LEU A 12 18.87 21.68 -12.29
C LEU A 12 18.80 20.41 -11.43
N ARG A 13 17.63 19.76 -11.49
CA ARG A 13 17.44 18.37 -11.07
C ARG A 13 18.50 17.55 -11.80
N HIS A 14 19.57 17.21 -11.10
CA HIS A 14 20.48 16.16 -11.54
C HIS A 14 19.66 14.88 -11.69
N TYR A 15 19.26 14.55 -12.91
CA TYR A 15 18.88 13.19 -13.26
C TYR A 15 20.17 12.38 -13.25
N SER A 16 20.54 11.85 -12.08
CA SER A 16 21.55 10.80 -12.00
C SER A 16 21.02 9.61 -12.78
N THR A 17 21.71 9.25 -13.86
CA THR A 17 21.41 8.10 -14.74
C THR A 17 21.83 6.76 -14.12
N THR A 18 22.22 6.76 -12.84
CA THR A 18 22.40 5.53 -12.06
C THR A 18 21.03 4.94 -11.73
N PRO A 19 20.75 3.66 -12.05
CA PRO A 19 19.50 3.03 -11.67
C PRO A 19 19.35 3.10 -10.15
N LEU A 20 18.32 3.83 -9.69
CA LEU A 20 18.04 3.98 -8.26
C LEU A 20 17.91 2.61 -7.61
N THR A 21 18.54 2.46 -6.45
CA THR A 21 18.35 1.26 -5.63
C THR A 21 16.88 1.14 -5.22
N SER A 22 16.39 -0.08 -4.95
CA SER A 22 15.01 -0.29 -4.51
C SER A 22 14.62 0.62 -3.33
N LYS A 23 15.54 0.83 -2.38
CA LYS A 23 15.34 1.71 -1.22
C LYS A 23 15.20 3.19 -1.60
N GLU A 24 15.96 3.66 -2.58
CA GLU A 24 15.87 5.05 -3.06
C GLU A 24 14.57 5.30 -3.82
N LYS A 25 14.09 4.29 -4.59
CA LYS A 25 12.77 4.34 -5.24
C LYS A 25 11.66 4.47 -4.21
N SER A 26 11.65 3.66 -3.15
CA SER A 26 10.63 3.76 -2.11
C SER A 26 10.66 5.13 -1.40
N ARG A 27 11.85 5.69 -1.15
CA ARG A 27 12.01 7.02 -0.55
C ARG A 27 11.53 8.13 -1.48
N SER A 28 11.84 8.08 -2.76
CA SER A 28 11.37 9.07 -3.73
C SER A 28 9.85 8.99 -3.88
N THR A 29 9.28 7.79 -3.94
CA THR A 29 7.83 7.56 -3.94
C THR A 29 7.16 8.15 -2.72
N LEU A 30 7.67 7.91 -1.51
CA LEU A 30 7.14 8.52 -0.28
C LEU A 30 7.13 10.05 -0.35
N ARG A 31 8.22 10.66 -0.86
CA ARG A 31 8.30 12.12 -1.02
C ARG A 31 7.25 12.63 -2.01
N LEU A 32 7.05 11.94 -3.13
CA LEU A 32 6.05 12.31 -4.13
C LEU A 32 4.63 12.18 -3.59
N LEU A 33 4.32 11.07 -2.91
CA LEU A 33 3.01 10.85 -2.28
C LEU A 33 2.69 11.94 -1.26
N ASN A 34 3.67 12.36 -0.45
CA ASN A 34 3.46 13.42 0.54
C ASN A 34 3.05 14.76 -0.09
N SER A 35 3.61 15.11 -1.25
CA SER A 35 3.27 16.35 -1.98
C SER A 35 2.02 16.24 -2.84
N GLU A 36 1.59 15.03 -3.22
CA GLU A 36 0.49 14.83 -4.16
C GLU A 36 -0.87 14.83 -3.46
N THR A 37 -1.89 15.37 -4.15
CA THR A 37 -3.28 15.43 -3.66
C THR A 37 -4.26 14.76 -4.61
N ASN A 38 -3.92 14.69 -5.91
CA ASN A 38 -4.79 14.08 -6.91
C ASN A 38 -4.84 12.55 -6.73
N PRO A 39 -6.03 11.93 -6.60
CA PRO A 39 -6.17 10.50 -6.37
C PRO A 39 -5.61 9.64 -7.51
N GLU A 40 -5.82 10.03 -8.77
CA GLU A 40 -5.32 9.29 -9.94
C GLU A 40 -3.79 9.33 -10.01
N THR A 41 -3.20 10.47 -9.69
CA THR A 41 -1.73 10.61 -9.65
C THR A 41 -1.12 9.77 -8.53
N ILE A 42 -1.77 9.72 -7.35
CA ILE A 42 -1.35 8.85 -6.25
C ILE A 42 -1.30 7.39 -6.70
N LEU A 43 -2.35 6.91 -7.39
CA LEU A 43 -2.37 5.54 -7.91
C LEU A 43 -1.29 5.29 -8.96
N SER A 44 -1.10 6.22 -9.88
CA SER A 44 -0.06 6.15 -10.91
C SER A 44 1.33 6.02 -10.30
N ILE A 45 1.62 6.81 -9.26
CA ILE A 45 2.89 6.74 -8.51
C ILE A 45 3.06 5.35 -7.87
N CYS A 46 2.03 4.83 -7.19
CA CYS A 46 2.10 3.51 -6.55
C CYS A 46 2.32 2.37 -7.57
N ARG A 47 1.64 2.42 -8.72
CA ARG A 47 1.79 1.45 -9.81
C ARG A 47 3.18 1.53 -10.44
N ALA A 48 3.65 2.72 -10.77
CA ALA A 48 4.97 2.94 -11.36
C ALA A 48 6.11 2.51 -10.42
N ALA A 49 5.93 2.68 -9.11
CA ALA A 49 6.90 2.26 -8.11
C ALA A 49 6.92 0.74 -7.85
N SER A 50 5.91 -0.01 -8.33
CA SER A 50 5.78 -1.45 -8.11
C SER A 50 5.95 -1.85 -6.64
N LEU A 51 5.27 -1.12 -5.75
CA LEU A 51 5.39 -1.27 -4.30
C LEU A 51 5.17 -2.73 -3.86
N SER A 52 6.02 -3.25 -2.99
CA SER A 52 5.88 -4.58 -2.40
C SER A 52 5.74 -4.50 -0.88
N PRO A 53 4.76 -5.16 -0.25
CA PRO A 53 4.61 -5.12 1.20
C PRO A 53 5.72 -5.86 1.96
N ASP A 54 6.67 -6.51 1.29
CA ASP A 54 7.87 -7.04 1.94
C ASP A 54 8.82 -5.93 2.40
N SER A 55 8.94 -4.86 1.61
CA SER A 55 9.74 -3.70 1.96
C SER A 55 9.00 -2.83 2.98
N HIS A 56 9.68 -2.48 4.08
CA HIS A 56 9.08 -1.60 5.10
C HIS A 56 8.71 -0.23 4.53
N LEU A 57 9.54 0.33 3.64
CA LEU A 57 9.28 1.63 3.04
C LEU A 57 8.08 1.60 2.09
N ASP A 58 7.87 0.47 1.40
CA ASP A 58 6.74 0.31 0.49
C ASP A 58 5.44 0.13 1.28
N ARG A 59 5.47 -0.57 2.43
CA ARG A 59 4.32 -0.60 3.36
C ARG A 59 3.94 0.79 3.84
N LEU A 60 4.93 1.62 4.16
CA LEU A 60 4.68 3.02 4.55
C LEU A 60 4.11 3.82 3.37
N ALA A 61 4.63 3.62 2.15
CA ALA A 61 4.13 4.29 0.96
C ALA A 61 2.67 3.93 0.66
N LEU A 62 2.31 2.64 0.75
CA LEU A 62 0.94 2.16 0.61
C LEU A 62 0.03 2.77 1.67
N SER A 63 0.44 2.72 2.95
CA SER A 63 -0.36 3.29 4.04
C SER A 63 -0.59 4.81 3.88
N THR A 64 0.43 5.55 3.43
CA THR A 64 0.30 6.98 3.10
C THR A 64 -0.66 7.21 1.95
N ALA A 65 -0.58 6.42 0.89
CA ALA A 65 -1.49 6.52 -0.26
C ALA A 65 -2.95 6.25 0.16
N VAL A 66 -3.20 5.19 0.92
CA VAL A 66 -4.53 4.86 1.45
C VAL A 66 -5.06 5.96 2.35
N SER A 67 -4.22 6.51 3.24
CA SER A 67 -4.62 7.60 4.15
C SER A 67 -5.05 8.84 3.36
N LYS A 68 -4.33 9.19 2.28
CA LYS A 68 -4.68 10.33 1.42
C LYS A 68 -5.97 10.10 0.64
N LEU A 69 -6.15 8.93 0.03
CA LEU A 69 -7.36 8.59 -0.71
C LEU A 69 -8.60 8.59 0.22
N THR A 70 -8.43 8.06 1.43
CA THR A 70 -9.46 8.07 2.48
C THR A 70 -9.81 9.49 2.90
N ALA A 71 -8.81 10.35 3.14
CA ALA A 71 -9.05 11.76 3.48
C ALA A 71 -9.79 12.51 2.37
N GLY A 72 -9.51 12.18 1.09
CA GLY A 72 -10.22 12.69 -0.07
C GLY A 72 -11.58 12.04 -0.35
N LYS A 73 -12.03 11.09 0.49
CA LYS A 73 -13.27 10.30 0.33
C LYS A 73 -13.35 9.52 -0.99
N ASN A 74 -12.21 9.17 -1.57
CA ASN A 74 -12.10 8.43 -2.83
C ASN A 74 -12.17 6.91 -2.60
N PHE A 75 -13.25 6.44 -1.99
CA PHE A 75 -13.38 5.04 -1.55
C PHE A 75 -13.49 4.05 -2.71
N ASP A 76 -14.18 4.41 -3.79
CA ASP A 76 -14.33 3.54 -4.96
C ASP A 76 -12.99 3.29 -5.66
N ILE A 77 -12.22 4.37 -5.83
CA ILE A 77 -10.87 4.35 -6.41
C ILE A 77 -9.94 3.51 -5.54
N LEU A 78 -9.99 3.72 -4.22
CA LEU A 78 -9.20 2.94 -3.27
C LEU A 78 -9.56 1.45 -3.31
N ARG A 79 -10.86 1.12 -3.36
CA ARG A 79 -11.34 -0.26 -3.45
C ARG A 79 -10.82 -0.93 -4.70
N GLN A 80 -11.01 -0.31 -5.86
CA GLN A 80 -10.55 -0.83 -7.13
C GLN A 80 -9.03 -1.03 -7.13
N PHE A 81 -8.29 -0.07 -6.58
CA PHE A 81 -6.84 -0.18 -6.47
C PHE A 81 -6.40 -1.38 -5.62
N LEU A 82 -6.96 -1.56 -4.42
CA LEU A 82 -6.58 -2.65 -3.54
C LEU A 82 -7.04 -4.02 -4.09
N ASP A 83 -8.22 -4.09 -4.71
CA ASP A 83 -8.71 -5.30 -5.37
C ASP A 83 -7.81 -5.68 -6.56
N GLU A 84 -7.46 -4.72 -7.42
CA GLU A 84 -6.51 -4.91 -8.53
C GLU A 84 -5.13 -5.31 -8.02
N PHE A 85 -4.65 -4.66 -6.96
CA PHE A 85 -3.35 -4.96 -6.35
C PHE A 85 -3.31 -6.40 -5.81
N LEU A 86 -4.43 -6.87 -5.24
CA LEU A 86 -4.57 -8.25 -4.77
C LEU A 86 -4.63 -9.27 -5.91
N GLN A 87 -5.31 -8.95 -7.02
CA GLN A 87 -5.50 -9.87 -8.14
C GLN A 87 -4.33 -9.91 -9.12
N SER A 88 -3.71 -8.77 -9.42
CA SER A 88 -2.65 -8.62 -10.43
C SER A 88 -1.33 -9.28 -10.01
N ARG A 89 -1.04 -9.29 -8.71
CA ARG A 89 0.23 -9.75 -8.16
C ARG A 89 0.12 -11.15 -7.55
N SER A 90 -0.23 -12.13 -8.39
CA SER A 90 -0.24 -13.55 -7.99
C SER A 90 1.12 -14.03 -7.46
N ASP A 91 2.21 -13.39 -7.89
CA ASP A 91 3.58 -13.59 -7.38
C ASP A 91 3.74 -13.22 -5.90
N LEU A 92 2.97 -12.24 -5.42
CA LEU A 92 3.03 -11.72 -4.05
C LEU A 92 1.88 -12.21 -3.18
N GLN A 93 0.96 -13.07 -3.66
CA GLN A 93 -0.16 -13.60 -2.87
C GLN A 93 0.32 -14.59 -1.79
N ASN A 94 0.94 -14.05 -0.75
CA ASN A 94 1.35 -14.75 0.46
C ASN A 94 0.57 -14.21 1.66
N GLU A 95 0.64 -14.90 2.80
CA GLU A 95 -0.07 -14.53 4.03
C GLU A 95 0.22 -13.08 4.45
N ARG A 96 1.49 -12.64 4.34
CA ARG A 96 1.90 -11.28 4.70
C ARG A 96 1.24 -10.23 3.81
N PHE A 97 1.20 -10.48 2.51
CA PHE A 97 0.59 -9.57 1.54
C PHE A 97 -0.91 -9.40 1.81
N VAL A 98 -1.63 -10.51 1.91
CA VAL A 98 -3.09 -10.47 2.15
C VAL A 98 -3.39 -9.86 3.52
N SER A 99 -2.60 -10.19 4.55
CA SER A 99 -2.71 -9.56 5.88
C SER A 99 -2.49 -8.06 5.83
N HIS A 100 -1.53 -7.58 5.04
CA HIS A 100 -1.30 -6.14 4.88
C HIS A 100 -2.49 -5.46 4.20
N THR A 101 -3.07 -6.07 3.16
CA THR A 101 -4.27 -5.56 2.49
C THR A 101 -5.46 -5.45 3.46
N ILE A 102 -5.67 -6.41 4.35
CA ILE A 102 -6.68 -6.33 5.42
C ILE A 102 -6.46 -5.09 6.29
N VAL A 103 -5.20 -4.85 6.69
CA VAL A 103 -4.84 -3.64 7.48
C VAL A 103 -5.14 -2.37 6.70
N LEU A 104 -4.84 -2.32 5.40
CA LEU A 104 -5.11 -1.14 4.55
C LEU A 104 -6.62 -0.84 4.44
N TYR A 105 -7.47 -1.85 4.24
CA TYR A 105 -8.93 -1.64 4.30
C TYR A 105 -9.38 -1.16 5.67
N GLY A 106 -8.80 -1.70 6.75
CA GLY A 106 -9.07 -1.23 8.12
C GLY A 106 -8.70 0.25 8.32
N GLN A 107 -7.55 0.67 7.81
CA GLN A 107 -7.12 2.08 7.86
C GLN A 107 -8.07 3.01 7.11
N ALA A 108 -8.72 2.53 6.05
CA ALA A 108 -9.72 3.26 5.29
C ALA A 108 -11.13 3.18 5.87
N ASN A 109 -11.32 2.56 7.04
CA ASN A 109 -12.63 2.27 7.65
C ASN A 109 -13.55 1.42 6.74
N MET A 110 -12.97 0.59 5.87
CA MET A 110 -13.65 -0.30 4.94
C MET A 110 -13.76 -1.72 5.50
N MET A 111 -14.47 -1.85 6.64
CA MET A 111 -14.48 -3.08 7.44
C MET A 111 -15.06 -4.31 6.70
N ASN A 112 -16.06 -4.09 5.84
CA ASN A 112 -16.66 -5.18 5.06
C ASN A 112 -15.63 -5.80 4.10
N GLN A 113 -14.87 -4.95 3.42
CA GLN A 113 -13.81 -5.37 2.50
C GLN A 113 -12.65 -6.04 3.25
N ALA A 114 -12.29 -5.54 4.44
CA ALA A 114 -11.32 -6.20 5.31
C ALA A 114 -11.78 -7.61 5.71
N LEU A 115 -13.06 -7.77 6.07
CA LEU A 115 -13.64 -9.07 6.44
C LEU A 115 -13.69 -10.04 5.24
N ASP A 116 -14.08 -9.56 4.07
CA ASP A 116 -14.14 -10.39 2.86
C ASP A 116 -12.73 -10.81 2.41
N THR A 117 -11.74 -9.91 2.52
CA THR A 117 -10.33 -10.25 2.28
C THR A 117 -9.82 -11.28 3.29
N PHE A 118 -10.25 -11.21 4.56
CA PHE A 118 -9.93 -12.22 5.57
C PHE A 118 -10.53 -13.59 5.25
N LYS A 119 -11.79 -13.64 4.80
CA LYS A 119 -12.43 -14.90 4.34
C LYS A 119 -11.68 -15.48 3.15
N PHE A 120 -11.35 -14.66 2.16
CA PHE A 120 -10.52 -15.03 1.01
C PHE A 120 -9.17 -15.61 1.47
N MET A 121 -8.50 -14.98 2.43
CA MET A 121 -7.24 -15.44 2.99
C MET A 121 -7.34 -16.86 3.58
N ARG A 122 -8.46 -17.13 4.27
CA ARG A 122 -8.76 -18.44 4.85
C ARG A 122 -9.08 -19.50 3.79
N GLU A 123 -9.88 -19.15 2.79
CA GLU A 123 -10.28 -20.07 1.70
C GLU A 123 -9.09 -20.48 0.84
N LYS A 124 -8.15 -19.57 0.59
CA LYS A 124 -6.90 -19.85 -0.12
C LYS A 124 -5.87 -20.62 0.71
N GLY A 125 -6.16 -20.90 1.99
CA GLY A 125 -5.28 -21.65 2.87
C GLY A 125 -4.03 -20.88 3.31
N PHE A 126 -4.00 -19.55 3.18
CA PHE A 126 -2.87 -18.73 3.64
C PHE A 126 -2.76 -18.73 5.17
N ILE A 127 -3.88 -18.87 5.88
CA ILE A 127 -3.86 -19.16 7.32
C ILE A 127 -4.13 -20.64 7.51
N ALA A 128 -3.16 -21.38 8.02
CA ALA A 128 -3.42 -22.71 8.57
C ALA A 128 -4.25 -22.56 9.85
N THR A 129 -5.56 -22.60 9.74
CA THR A 129 -6.43 -22.65 10.92
C THR A 129 -6.31 -24.03 11.55
N LYS A 130 -5.28 -24.25 12.37
CA LYS A 130 -5.21 -25.38 13.30
C LYS A 130 -6.23 -25.14 14.42
N ILE A 131 -7.51 -25.16 14.08
CA ILE A 131 -8.55 -25.39 15.09
C ILE A 131 -8.48 -26.89 15.39
N ARG A 132 -7.53 -27.28 16.24
CA ARG A 132 -7.57 -28.61 16.85
C ARG A 132 -8.76 -28.59 17.80
N LEU A 133 -9.92 -28.96 17.28
CA LEU A 133 -11.05 -29.39 18.09
C LEU A 133 -10.50 -30.48 19.00
N ARG A 134 -10.26 -30.13 20.28
CA ARG A 134 -9.81 -31.05 21.31
C ARG A 134 -11.01 -31.94 21.60
N GLY A 135 -11.22 -32.94 20.75
CA GLY A 135 -12.26 -33.94 20.89
C GLY A 135 -12.16 -34.54 22.28
N GLY A 136 -13.20 -34.31 23.08
CA GLY A 136 -13.34 -34.86 24.40
C GLY A 136 -13.18 -36.37 24.35
N ARG A 137 -12.18 -36.86 25.07
CA ARG A 137 -11.97 -38.28 25.34
C ARG A 137 -13.24 -38.79 26.03
N ARG A 138 -14.08 -39.54 25.33
CA ARG A 138 -15.06 -40.43 25.98
C ARG A 138 -14.25 -41.40 26.83
N ARG A 139 -14.36 -41.26 28.16
CA ARG A 139 -14.03 -42.37 29.06
C ARG A 139 -15.17 -43.37 28.91
N VAL A 140 -14.81 -44.57 28.46
CA VAL A 140 -15.62 -45.78 28.67
C VAL A 140 -15.23 -46.32 30.04
#